data_AF-A0A1W1BM77-F1
#
_entry.id   AF-A0A1W1BM77-F1
#
_cell.length_a   1.000
_cell.length_b   1.000
_cell.length_c   1.000
_cell.angle_alpha   90.00
_cell.angle_beta   90.00
_cell.angle_gamma   90.00
#
_symmetry.space_group_name_H-M   'P 1'
#
loop_
_entity.id
_entity.type
_entity.pdbx_description
1 polymer ?
#
loop_
_entity_poly.entity_id
_entity_poly.type
_entity_poly.pdbx_seq_one_letter_code
_entity_poly.pdbx_strand_id
1 'polypeptide(L)' 'MAIEEGDPIYYVDPDRCTECVGVYDEPACISVCPVDCFVPDKDNVESIAELLFKAKNLELEE' A
#
# COMPACT_ATOMS: atom_id res chain seq x y z
N MET A 1 -9.09 2.15 -1.26
CA MET A 1 -8.08 3.17 -0.86
C MET A 1 -7.34 2.67 0.37
N ALA A 2 -6.00 2.66 0.37
CA ALA A 2 -5.19 2.07 1.46
C ALA A 2 -4.57 3.08 2.44
N ILE A 3 -4.68 4.38 2.16
CA ILE A 3 -4.12 5.44 3.00
C ILE A 3 -5.27 6.25 3.57
N GLU A 4 -5.25 6.43 4.89
CA GLU A 4 -6.24 7.20 5.63
C GLU A 4 -5.57 8.38 6.33
N GLU A 5 -6.28 9.51 6.37
CA GLU A 5 -5.83 10.71 7.08
C GLU A 5 -6.05 10.53 8.58
N GLY A 6 -5.01 10.79 9.36
CA GLY A 6 -5.11 11.02 10.79
C GLY A 6 -4.54 12.39 11.16
N ASP A 7 -4.64 12.74 12.44
CA ASP A 7 -4.08 13.97 13.01
C ASP A 7 -3.04 13.60 14.08
N PRO A 8 -1.73 13.87 13.88
CA PRO A 8 -1.10 14.67 12.81
C PRO A 8 -0.47 13.86 11.66
N ILE A 9 -0.71 12.54 11.57
CA ILE A 9 -0.05 11.64 10.62
C ILE A 9 -1.05 10.83 9.79
N TYR A 10 -0.64 10.42 8.59
CA TYR A 10 -1.37 9.46 7.77
C TYR A 10 -1.06 8.03 8.22
N TYR A 11 -2.02 7.13 8.02
CA TYR A 11 -1.88 5.70 8.29
C TYR A 11 -2.08 4.91 7.01
N VAL A 12 -1.34 3.81 6.88
CA VAL A 12 -1.51 2.83 5.80
C VAL A 12 -2.21 1.62 6.39
N ASP A 13 -3.34 1.24 5.81
CA ASP A 13 -4.02 -0.01 6.13
C ASP A 13 -3.30 -1.17 5.41
N PRO A 14 -2.61 -2.07 6.14
CA PRO A 14 -1.88 -3.17 5.53
C PRO A 14 -2.80 -4.15 4.80
N ASP A 15 -4.06 -4.30 5.21
CA ASP A 15 -5.01 -5.22 4.55
C ASP A 15 -5.42 -4.71 3.16
N ARG A 16 -5.18 -3.42 2.89
CA ARG A 16 -5.51 -2.76 1.62
C ARG A 16 -4.28 -2.33 0.83
N CYS A 17 -3.10 -2.31 1.45
CA CYS A 17 -1.84 -1.98 0.79
C CYS A 17 -1.37 -3.14 -0.09
N THR A 18 -1.25 -2.91 -1.39
CA THR A 18 -0.75 -3.89 -2.37
C THR A 18 0.68 -3.59 -2.82
N GLU A 19 1.34 -2.63 -2.16
CA GLU A 19 2.60 -2.02 -2.61
C GLU A 19 2.56 -1.56 -4.08
N CYS A 20 1.35 -1.29 -4.59
CA CYS A 20 1.06 -1.00 -5.99
C CYS A 20 1.43 -2.12 -7.00
N VAL A 21 1.79 -3.31 -6.53
CA VAL A 21 2.20 -4.43 -7.38
C VAL A 21 1.07 -4.82 -8.34
N GLY A 22 1.42 -4.93 -9.63
CA GLY A 22 0.47 -5.27 -10.70
C GLY A 22 -0.26 -4.06 -11.30
N VAL A 23 -0.10 -2.86 -10.72
CA VAL A 23 -0.71 -1.61 -11.21
C VAL A 23 0.35 -0.60 -11.63
N TYR A 24 1.38 -0.40 -10.79
CA TYR A 24 2.49 0.50 -11.03
C TYR A 24 3.83 -0.21 -10.80
N ASP A 25 4.91 0.33 -11.38
CA ASP A 25 6.27 -0.20 -11.21
C ASP A 25 6.85 0.15 -9.81
N GLU A 26 6.37 1.23 -9.19
CA GLU A 26 6.78 1.69 -7.86
C GLU A 26 5.56 2.14 -7.03
N PRO A 27 5.61 2.07 -5.68
CA PRO A 27 4.53 2.57 -4.83
C PRO A 27 4.28 4.06 -5.03
N ALA A 28 3.09 4.41 -5.52
CA ALA A 28 2.73 5.79 -5.83
C ALA A 28 2.85 6.74 -4.62
N CYS A 29 2.59 6.23 -3.40
CA CYS A 29 2.74 7.00 -2.17
C CYS A 29 4.18 7.42 -1.89
N ILE A 30 5.17 6.58 -2.21
CA ILE A 30 6.60 6.89 -2.07
C ILE A 30 6.98 7.97 -3.09
N SER A 31 6.55 7.82 -4.35
CA SER A 31 6.91 8.75 -5.43
C SER A 31 6.42 10.19 -5.22
N VAL A 32 5.39 10.40 -4.40
CA VAL A 32 4.79 11.74 -4.17
C VAL A 32 5.03 12.30 -2.78
N CYS A 33 5.58 11.52 -1.84
CA CYS A 33 5.78 11.97 -0.47
C CYS A 33 6.87 13.04 -0.41
N PRO A 34 6.59 14.27 0.05
CA PRO A 34 7.59 15.36 0.05
C PRO A 34 8.69 15.20 1.12
N VAL A 35 8.55 14.23 2.02
CA VAL A 35 9.41 14.03 3.19
C VAL A 35 9.89 12.58 3.35
N ASP A 36 9.68 11.74 2.31
CA ASP A 36 10.15 10.35 2.26
C ASP A 36 9.84 9.51 3.52
N CYS A 37 8.62 9.63 4.06
CA CYS A 37 8.27 8.99 5.34
C CYS A 37 7.64 7.59 5.22
N PHE A 38 7.28 7.14 4.01
CA PHE A 38 6.79 5.78 3.80
C PHE A 38 7.97 4.80 3.74
N VAL A 39 7.91 3.76 4.57
CA VAL A 39 8.93 2.71 4.66
C VAL A 39 8.27 1.32 4.64
N PRO A 40 8.97 0.27 4.19
CA PRO A 40 8.45 -1.10 4.25
C PRO A 40 8.06 -1.49 5.68
N ASP A 41 6.86 -2.04 5.82
CA ASP A 41 6.37 -2.55 7.09
C ASP A 41 7.04 -3.89 7.40
N LYS A 42 7.68 -3.98 8.57
CA LYS A 42 8.37 -5.20 9.01
C LYS A 42 7.43 -6.25 9.59
N ASP A 43 6.24 -5.83 10.01
CA ASP A 43 5.24 -6.72 10.61
C ASP A 43 4.30 -7.29 9.54
N ASN A 44 4.26 -6.69 8.34
CA ASN A 44 3.42 -7.09 7.21
C ASN A 44 4.27 -7.32 5.95
N VAL A 45 5.23 -8.25 6.01
CA VAL A 45 6.07 -8.60 4.86
C VAL A 45 5.34 -9.58 3.95
N GLU A 46 5.13 -9.19 2.70
CA GLU A 46 4.37 -9.96 1.72
C GLU A 46 5.19 -10.26 0.47
N SER A 47 4.94 -11.40 -0.14
CA SER A 47 5.48 -11.76 -1.45
C SER A 47 4.67 -11.09 -2.57
N ILE A 48 5.29 -10.97 -3.75
CA ILE A 48 4.62 -10.49 -4.97
C ILE A 48 3.32 -11.26 -5.25
N ALA A 49 3.31 -12.58 -4.99
CA ALA A 49 2.12 -13.40 -5.20
C ALA A 49 0.97 -13.06 -4.24
N GLU A 50 1.30 -12.77 -2.97
CA GLU A 50 0.32 -12.35 -1.95
C GLU A 50 -0.24 -10.96 -2.27
N LEU A 51 0.62 -10.01 -2.66
CA LEU A 51 0.22 -8.66 -3.05
C LEU A 51 -0.70 -8.65 -4.28
N LEU A 52 -0.40 -9.48 -5.30
CA LEU A 52 -1.26 -9.65 -6.48
C LEU A 52 -2.62 -10.29 -6.12
N PHE A 53 -2.62 -11.28 -5.22
CA PHE A 53 -3.84 -11.90 -4.74
C PHE A 53 -4.72 -10.90 -3.98
N LYS A 54 -4.12 -10.09 -3.10
CA LYS A 54 -4.79 -9.01 -2.38
C LYS A 54 -5.38 -7.98 -3.35
N ALA A 55 -4.60 -7.50 -4.32
CA ALA A 55 -5.06 -6.54 -5.32
C ALA A 55 -6.30 -7.06 -6.06
N LYS A 56 -6.26 -8.31 -6.52
CA LYS A 56 -7.39 -8.96 -7.20
C LYS A 56 -8.64 -9.07 -6.31
N ASN A 57 -8.48 -9.37 -5.01
CA ASN A 57 -9.62 -9.47 -4.11
C ASN A 57 -10.26 -8.10 -3.85
N LEU A 58 -9.45 -7.05 -3.66
CA LEU A 58 -9.94 -5.69 -3.47
C LEU A 58 -10.71 -5.18 -4.70
N GLU A 59 -10.29 -5.51 -5.91
CA GLU A 59 -11.02 -5.20 -7.15
C GLU A 59 -12.41 -5.87 -7.22
N LEU A 60 -12.62 -6.99 -6.52
CA LEU A 60 -13.89 -7.71 -6.49
C LEU A 60 -14.84 -7.21 -5.38
N GLU A 61 -14.34 -6.39 -4.47
CA GLU A 61 -15.09 -5.80 -3.35
C GLU A 61 -15.72 -4.44 -3.69
N GLU A 62 -15.40 -3.86 -4.85
CA GLU A 62 -15.95 -2.61 -5.40
C GLU A 62 -17.12 -2.85 -6.39
#